data_AF-A0A318IJC2-F1
#
_entry.id   AF-A0A318IJC2-F1
#
_cell.length_a   1.000
_cell.length_b   1.000
_cell.length_c   1.000
_cell.angle_alpha   90.00
_cell.angle_beta   90.00
_cell.angle_gamma   90.00
#
_symmetry.space_group_name_H-M   'P 1'
#
loop_
_entity.id
_entity.type
_entity.pdbx_description
1 polymer ?
#
loop_
_entity_poly.entity_id
_entity_poly.type
_entity_poly.pdbx_seq_one_letter_code
_entity_poly.pdbx_strand_id
1 'polypeptide(L)'
;MLSIAPRLSNLPLFNFLALSLLLISLQSCKSGQAVTASSDNKIQVSEVITEKIPATDISFDMVLIPEGTFKMGSPENQVNRKADEGPMKTVELDAFYMGKYELGWEVFELFFKQNKNLFESLEADRLNGIDAITRPSPPYEDPSYGMGKVGYPAISMSAYSALVFCKWLSTVTGRFYRLPTEAEWEYAAKAGTNTAYSFGDDISKIDEYAVYYKNSNNQYAKMGSKLPNPWGLYDMHGNVSEWTLDEYKENALAITESKNPWVKPTVIHPRVYKGGSWDDDAKALRSSARMASSLKLQKRDPQIPKSFWWNTDSNFIGFRLVSPKVQPSKEEQKQFWQTVLDE
;
A
#
# COMPACT_ATOMS: atom_id res chain seq x y z
N MET A 1 -79.17 -3.00 18.50
CA MET A 1 -80.39 -3.64 19.03
C MET A 1 -81.41 -3.72 17.90
N LEU A 2 -82.14 -4.83 17.86
CA LEU A 2 -83.10 -5.32 16.87
C LEU A 2 -82.50 -5.84 15.54
N SER A 3 -82.89 -6.99 14.98
CA SER A 3 -83.41 -8.26 15.52
C SER A 3 -83.71 -9.18 14.32
N ILE A 4 -83.25 -10.44 14.39
CA ILE A 4 -83.99 -11.68 14.05
C ILE A 4 -84.30 -11.92 12.54
N ALA A 5 -83.54 -12.75 11.79
CA ALA A 5 -83.52 -14.25 11.72
C ALA A 5 -84.62 -14.85 10.79
N PRO A 6 -84.59 -16.14 10.40
CA PRO A 6 -83.52 -16.97 9.79
C PRO A 6 -84.04 -17.90 8.64
N ARG A 7 -83.21 -18.91 8.24
CA ARG A 7 -83.53 -20.20 7.54
C ARG A 7 -83.67 -20.13 6.01
N LEU A 8 -83.21 -21.08 5.17
CA LEU A 8 -83.00 -22.54 5.28
C LEU A 8 -81.94 -23.03 4.25
N SER A 9 -81.47 -24.25 4.52
CA SER A 9 -80.54 -25.13 3.80
C SER A 9 -80.99 -25.60 2.40
N ASN A 10 -80.03 -25.92 1.52
CA ASN A 10 -79.83 -27.25 0.88
C ASN A 10 -78.85 -27.20 -0.32
N LEU A 11 -77.82 -28.04 -0.25
CA LEU A 11 -77.01 -28.61 -1.36
C LEU A 11 -77.88 -29.60 -2.19
N PRO A 12 -77.41 -30.32 -3.26
CA PRO A 12 -76.10 -30.33 -3.96
C PRO A 12 -76.17 -30.52 -5.52
N LEU A 13 -74.99 -30.71 -6.15
CA LEU A 13 -74.66 -31.64 -7.25
C LEU A 13 -74.71 -31.23 -8.76
N PHE A 14 -73.62 -31.67 -9.41
CA PHE A 14 -73.46 -32.26 -10.76
C PHE A 14 -72.98 -31.42 -11.98
N ASN A 15 -71.72 -31.74 -12.36
CA ASN A 15 -71.13 -31.99 -13.70
C ASN A 15 -71.59 -31.23 -14.95
N PHE A 16 -70.61 -30.77 -15.76
CA PHE A 16 -70.28 -31.26 -17.12
C PHE A 16 -69.06 -30.43 -17.62
N LEU A 17 -67.87 -31.01 -17.75
CA LEU A 17 -67.29 -31.59 -18.98
C LEU A 17 -67.13 -30.59 -20.14
N ALA A 18 -65.90 -30.15 -20.43
CA ALA A 18 -65.44 -29.93 -21.80
C ALA A 18 -63.91 -29.91 -21.85
N LEU A 19 -63.40 -30.90 -22.55
CA LEU A 19 -62.03 -31.24 -22.87
C LEU A 19 -61.61 -30.46 -24.12
N SER A 20 -60.43 -29.83 -24.13
CA SER A 20 -59.66 -29.65 -25.37
C SER A 20 -58.16 -29.61 -25.08
N LEU A 21 -57.51 -30.75 -25.35
CA LEU A 21 -56.07 -30.83 -25.57
C LEU A 21 -55.73 -30.11 -26.89
N LEU A 22 -54.67 -29.32 -26.88
CA LEU A 22 -53.81 -29.16 -28.05
C LEU A 22 -52.34 -29.17 -27.61
N LEU A 23 -51.66 -30.28 -27.90
CA LEU A 23 -50.22 -30.46 -27.83
C LEU A 23 -49.69 -30.37 -29.26
N ILE A 24 -48.88 -29.35 -29.57
CA ILE A 24 -47.97 -29.35 -30.72
C ILE A 24 -46.59 -28.86 -30.25
N SER A 25 -45.58 -29.53 -30.80
CA SER A 25 -44.21 -29.72 -30.35
C SER A 25 -43.18 -28.74 -30.96
N LEU A 26 -42.08 -28.59 -30.20
CA LEU A 26 -40.65 -28.43 -30.57
C LEU A 26 -40.09 -27.08 -31.07
N GLN A 27 -39.24 -26.53 -30.18
CA GLN A 27 -37.91 -25.91 -30.34
C GLN A 27 -37.70 -24.63 -31.18
N SER A 28 -37.27 -23.56 -30.49
CA SER A 28 -36.06 -22.80 -30.87
C SER A 28 -35.47 -22.03 -29.68
N CYS A 29 -34.13 -22.03 -29.59
CA CYS A 29 -33.29 -21.36 -28.60
C CYS A 29 -33.44 -19.83 -28.57
N LYS A 30 -33.38 -19.22 -27.37
CA LYS A 30 -32.40 -18.16 -27.03
C LYS A 30 -32.42 -17.82 -25.53
N SER A 31 -31.20 -17.85 -24.97
CA SER A 31 -30.68 -17.30 -23.70
C SER A 31 -31.33 -15.98 -23.26
N GLY A 32 -31.52 -15.65 -21.97
CA GLY A 32 -30.82 -16.06 -20.76
C GLY A 32 -30.04 -14.86 -20.20
N GLN A 33 -30.47 -14.30 -19.07
CA GLN A 33 -29.59 -13.75 -18.01
C GLN A 33 -30.44 -13.39 -16.79
N ALA A 34 -30.41 -14.28 -15.80
CA ALA A 34 -30.83 -13.98 -14.43
C ALA A 34 -29.67 -13.26 -13.74
N VAL A 35 -29.97 -12.13 -13.12
CA VAL A 35 -29.03 -11.38 -12.27
C VAL A 35 -28.84 -12.20 -10.99
N THR A 36 -27.75 -12.95 -10.92
CA THR A 36 -27.25 -13.50 -9.66
C THR A 36 -26.28 -12.49 -9.06
N ALA A 37 -26.68 -11.88 -7.95
CA ALA A 37 -25.76 -11.20 -7.06
C ALA A 37 -24.71 -12.23 -6.59
N SER A 38 -23.46 -12.00 -6.96
CA SER A 38 -22.31 -12.78 -6.46
C SER A 38 -21.99 -12.31 -5.05
N SER A 39 -22.46 -13.07 -4.07
CA SER A 39 -21.99 -13.02 -2.68
C SER A 39 -20.89 -14.06 -2.51
N ASP A 40 -19.64 -13.67 -2.80
CA ASP A 40 -18.44 -14.45 -2.43
C ASP A 40 -17.25 -13.50 -2.28
N ASN A 41 -17.29 -12.62 -1.27
CA ASN A 41 -16.11 -11.86 -0.86
C ASN A 41 -15.28 -12.71 0.11
N LYS A 42 -14.69 -13.81 -0.39
CA LYS A 42 -13.66 -14.54 0.34
C LYS A 42 -12.42 -13.66 0.35
N ILE A 43 -12.02 -13.18 1.54
CA ILE A 43 -10.71 -12.59 1.77
C ILE A 43 -9.68 -13.59 1.23
N GLN A 44 -9.03 -13.27 0.11
CA GLN A 44 -7.88 -14.03 -0.34
C GLN A 44 -6.75 -13.68 0.62
N VAL A 45 -6.50 -14.57 1.56
CA VAL A 45 -5.36 -14.43 2.48
C VAL A 45 -4.10 -14.60 1.64
N SER A 46 -3.44 -13.47 1.36
CA SER A 46 -2.14 -13.46 0.71
C SER A 46 -1.13 -14.23 1.56
N GLU A 47 -0.23 -14.96 0.89
CA GLU A 47 0.89 -15.64 1.55
C GLU A 47 1.72 -14.62 2.34
N VAL A 48 2.08 -14.94 3.58
CA VAL A 48 2.91 -14.06 4.43
C VAL A 48 4.22 -14.77 4.74
N ILE A 49 5.32 -14.08 4.51
CA ILE A 49 6.66 -14.50 4.96
C ILE A 49 7.09 -13.65 6.14
N THR A 50 7.76 -14.27 7.12
CA THR A 50 8.36 -13.55 8.24
C THR A 50 9.87 -13.55 8.05
N GLU A 51 10.43 -12.36 7.86
CA GLU A 51 11.86 -12.13 7.69
C GLU A 51 12.52 -11.91 9.04
N LYS A 52 13.47 -12.78 9.39
CA LYS A 52 14.27 -12.64 10.62
C LYS A 52 15.55 -11.90 10.29
N ILE A 53 15.85 -10.86 11.06
CA ILE A 53 17.11 -10.14 10.92
C ILE A 53 18.19 -10.95 11.65
N PRO A 54 19.23 -11.44 10.95
CA PRO A 54 20.31 -12.21 11.56
C PRO A 54 20.87 -11.55 12.83
N ALA A 55 21.29 -12.36 13.80
CA ALA A 55 21.89 -11.91 15.06
C ALA A 55 20.98 -11.03 15.94
N THR A 56 19.68 -11.01 15.68
CA THR A 56 18.68 -10.29 16.48
C THR A 56 17.42 -11.12 16.67
N ASP A 57 16.62 -10.77 17.67
CA ASP A 57 15.27 -11.32 17.86
C ASP A 57 14.21 -10.53 17.06
N ILE A 58 14.64 -9.60 16.20
CA ILE A 58 13.74 -8.73 15.43
C ILE A 58 13.39 -9.42 14.11
N SER A 59 12.10 -9.40 13.80
CA SER A 59 11.56 -9.87 12.54
C SER A 59 10.45 -8.96 12.05
N PHE A 60 10.16 -9.01 10.75
CA PHE A 60 9.04 -8.30 10.14
C PHE A 60 8.32 -9.19 9.13
N ASP A 61 7.02 -8.96 8.97
CA ASP A 61 6.18 -9.72 8.04
C ASP A 61 6.11 -9.01 6.69
N MET A 62 6.16 -9.78 5.60
CA MET A 62 5.86 -9.32 4.26
C MET A 62 4.76 -10.17 3.63
N VAL A 63 3.84 -9.49 2.96
CA VAL A 63 2.70 -10.05 2.25
C VAL A 63 3.06 -10.24 0.78
N LEU A 64 2.80 -11.43 0.23
CA LEU A 64 2.87 -11.68 -1.20
C LEU A 64 1.77 -10.91 -1.93
N ILE A 65 2.19 -10.03 -2.82
CA ILE A 65 1.34 -9.31 -3.75
C ILE A 65 1.38 -10.06 -5.08
N PRO A 66 0.24 -10.59 -5.56
CA PRO A 66 0.22 -11.42 -6.76
C PRO A 66 0.52 -10.59 -8.00
N GLU A 67 1.19 -11.20 -8.98
CA GLU A 67 1.29 -10.61 -10.31
C GLU A 67 -0.12 -10.37 -10.88
N GLY A 68 -0.26 -9.35 -11.71
CA GLY A 68 -1.56 -9.03 -12.26
C GLY A 68 -1.61 -7.70 -12.98
N THR A 69 -2.83 -7.33 -13.36
CA THR A 69 -3.10 -6.06 -14.02
C THR A 69 -4.10 -5.24 -13.21
N PHE A 70 -3.92 -3.93 -13.20
CA PHE A 70 -4.86 -3.01 -12.55
C PHE A 70 -4.96 -1.68 -13.29
N LYS A 71 -5.96 -0.89 -12.92
CA LYS A 71 -6.11 0.49 -13.38
C LYS A 71 -5.38 1.43 -12.42
N MET A 72 -4.22 1.91 -12.86
CA MET A 72 -3.45 2.94 -12.16
C MET A 72 -4.03 4.33 -12.48
N GLY A 73 -4.09 5.20 -11.47
CA GLY A 73 -4.72 6.51 -11.51
C GLY A 73 -6.15 6.49 -10.99
N SER A 74 -6.90 7.56 -11.27
CA SER A 74 -8.30 7.70 -10.86
C SER A 74 -9.20 8.13 -12.03
N PRO A 75 -10.48 7.70 -12.06
CA PRO A 75 -11.46 8.17 -13.03
C PRO A 75 -11.64 9.69 -12.98
N GLU A 76 -11.85 10.34 -14.14
CA GLU A 76 -11.95 11.81 -14.22
C GLU A 76 -13.03 12.42 -13.31
N ASN A 77 -14.11 11.69 -13.08
CA ASN A 77 -15.24 12.09 -12.23
C ASN A 77 -15.11 11.66 -10.76
N GLN A 78 -13.98 11.04 -10.35
CA GLN A 78 -13.77 10.65 -8.96
C GLN A 78 -13.69 11.89 -8.06
N VAL A 79 -14.46 11.88 -6.97
CA VAL A 79 -14.50 12.99 -6.01
C VAL A 79 -13.12 13.21 -5.40
N ASN A 80 -12.69 14.48 -5.30
CA ASN A 80 -11.39 14.91 -4.78
C ASN A 80 -10.17 14.48 -5.60
N ARG A 81 -10.36 13.98 -6.84
CA ARG A 81 -9.26 13.70 -7.78
C ARG A 81 -8.42 14.95 -8.08
N LYS A 82 -7.10 14.79 -8.13
CA LYS A 82 -6.17 15.78 -8.67
C LYS A 82 -5.82 15.49 -10.13
N ALA A 83 -5.29 16.50 -10.83
CA ALA A 83 -4.99 16.41 -12.26
C ALA A 83 -3.88 15.39 -12.58
N ASP A 84 -2.91 15.24 -11.68
CA ASP A 84 -1.73 14.38 -11.79
C ASP A 84 -2.02 12.88 -11.54
N GLU A 85 -3.27 12.53 -11.30
CA GLU A 85 -3.75 11.15 -11.10
C GLU A 85 -4.30 10.52 -12.38
N GLY A 86 -4.11 11.17 -13.54
CA GLY A 86 -4.48 10.60 -14.83
C GLY A 86 -3.46 10.86 -15.94
N PRO A 87 -3.74 10.36 -17.16
CA PRO A 87 -4.88 9.51 -17.50
C PRO A 87 -4.82 8.14 -16.82
N MET A 88 -5.99 7.58 -16.50
CA MET A 88 -6.04 6.22 -15.94
C MET A 88 -5.56 5.22 -16.98
N LYS A 89 -4.65 4.32 -16.60
CA LYS A 89 -4.03 3.34 -17.52
C LYS A 89 -3.99 1.95 -16.94
N THR A 90 -4.01 0.95 -17.82
CA THR A 90 -3.74 -0.43 -17.40
C THR A 90 -2.24 -0.60 -17.16
N VAL A 91 -1.88 -1.07 -15.97
CA VAL A 91 -0.52 -1.44 -15.60
C VAL A 91 -0.49 -2.93 -15.28
N GLU A 92 0.55 -3.61 -15.74
CA GLU A 92 0.91 -4.98 -15.41
C GLU A 92 2.09 -4.96 -14.43
N LEU A 93 1.99 -5.73 -13.35
CA LEU A 93 3.05 -5.89 -12.37
C LEU A 93 3.39 -7.37 -12.20
N ASP A 94 4.68 -7.68 -12.11
CA ASP A 94 5.15 -8.97 -11.66
C ASP A 94 4.91 -9.12 -10.14
N ALA A 95 4.90 -10.34 -9.63
CA ALA A 95 4.66 -10.59 -8.21
C ALA A 95 5.83 -10.09 -7.33
N PHE A 96 5.50 -9.56 -6.15
CA PHE A 96 6.48 -9.09 -5.17
C PHE A 96 5.96 -9.27 -3.75
N TYR A 97 6.86 -9.28 -2.78
CA TYR A 97 6.53 -9.18 -1.37
C TYR A 97 6.55 -7.72 -0.94
N MET A 98 5.59 -7.30 -0.11
CA MET A 98 5.51 -5.96 0.46
C MET A 98 5.36 -6.05 1.98
N GLY A 99 6.05 -5.18 2.72
CA GLY A 99 5.94 -5.10 4.18
C GLY A 99 4.48 -4.98 4.62
N LYS A 100 4.06 -5.84 5.56
CA LYS A 100 2.69 -5.85 6.07
C LYS A 100 2.26 -4.51 6.68
N TYR A 101 3.24 -3.83 7.29
CA TYR A 101 3.17 -2.51 7.88
C TYR A 101 4.22 -1.60 7.23
N GLU A 102 4.23 -0.31 7.57
CA GLU A 102 5.41 0.52 7.34
C GLU A 102 6.65 -0.08 8.05
N LEU A 103 7.86 0.38 7.71
CA LEU A 103 9.06 -0.05 8.41
C LEU A 103 9.07 0.52 9.83
N GLY A 104 9.13 -0.33 10.85
CA GLY A 104 9.21 0.10 12.25
C GLY A 104 10.57 0.68 12.66
N TRP A 105 10.56 1.59 13.65
CA TRP A 105 11.79 2.14 14.23
C TRP A 105 12.69 1.05 14.80
N GLU A 106 12.15 -0.01 15.40
CA GLU A 106 12.93 -1.12 15.94
C GLU A 106 13.85 -1.77 14.89
N VAL A 107 13.40 -1.83 13.63
CA VAL A 107 14.20 -2.36 12.52
C VAL A 107 15.19 -1.30 12.03
N PHE A 108 14.73 -0.06 11.81
CA PHE A 108 15.59 1.00 11.29
C PHE A 108 16.73 1.36 12.25
N GLU A 109 16.50 1.28 13.56
CA GLU A 109 17.53 1.56 14.57
C GLU A 109 18.70 0.56 14.53
N LEU A 110 18.52 -0.65 14.00
CA LEU A 110 19.63 -1.60 13.81
C LEU A 110 20.69 -1.10 12.82
N PHE A 111 20.23 -0.44 11.76
CA PHE A 111 21.09 0.21 10.78
C PHE A 111 21.72 1.48 11.36
N PHE A 112 20.93 2.27 12.07
CA PHE A 112 21.33 3.57 12.60
C PHE A 112 22.29 3.49 13.81
N LYS A 113 22.06 2.59 14.78
CA LYS A 113 22.77 2.59 16.08
C LYS A 113 23.97 1.64 16.18
N GLN A 114 24.41 1.02 15.09
CA GLN A 114 25.46 0.00 15.06
C GLN A 114 25.18 -1.16 16.02
N ASN A 115 24.46 -2.17 15.54
CA ASN A 115 24.34 -3.42 16.28
C ASN A 115 25.69 -4.18 16.22
N LYS A 116 26.50 -4.09 17.28
CA LYS A 116 27.81 -4.78 17.36
C LYS A 116 27.70 -6.29 17.18
N ASN A 117 26.62 -6.91 17.65
CA ASN A 117 26.41 -8.35 17.54
C ASN A 117 26.21 -8.81 16.09
N LEU A 118 25.63 -7.96 15.22
CA LEU A 118 25.57 -8.19 13.78
C LEU A 118 26.98 -8.28 13.17
N PHE A 119 27.92 -7.45 13.62
CA PHE A 119 29.30 -7.47 13.11
C PHE A 119 30.13 -8.67 13.59
N GLU A 120 29.78 -9.26 14.74
CA GLU A 120 30.51 -10.40 15.29
C GLU A 120 30.08 -11.75 14.71
N SER A 121 28.87 -11.82 14.15
CA SER A 121 28.23 -13.10 13.80
C SER A 121 27.93 -13.29 12.31
N LEU A 122 28.02 -12.25 11.49
CA LEU A 122 27.81 -12.37 10.05
C LEU A 122 29.03 -12.97 9.34
N GLU A 123 28.77 -13.65 8.21
CA GLU A 123 29.81 -14.18 7.34
C GLU A 123 30.71 -13.05 6.79
N ALA A 124 32.00 -13.35 6.57
CA ALA A 124 33.01 -12.37 6.17
C ALA A 124 32.62 -11.55 4.92
N ASP A 125 32.02 -12.18 3.91
CA ASP A 125 31.59 -11.48 2.69
C ASP A 125 30.47 -10.46 2.95
N ARG A 126 29.56 -10.76 3.88
CA ARG A 126 28.49 -9.82 4.28
C ARG A 126 29.05 -8.69 5.13
N LEU A 127 30.00 -8.98 6.01
CA LEU A 127 30.71 -7.97 6.80
C LEU A 127 31.45 -6.97 5.91
N ASN A 128 32.21 -7.47 4.94
CA ASN A 128 32.91 -6.65 3.95
C ASN A 128 31.93 -5.78 3.14
N GLY A 129 30.77 -6.34 2.78
CA GLY A 129 29.71 -5.60 2.11
C GLY A 129 29.08 -4.50 2.97
N ILE A 130 28.90 -4.72 4.28
CA ILE A 130 28.34 -3.73 5.20
C ILE A 130 29.33 -2.60 5.49
N ASP A 131 30.63 -2.89 5.60
CA ASP A 131 31.68 -1.88 5.81
C ASP A 131 31.72 -0.85 4.68
N ALA A 132 31.36 -1.27 3.47
CA ALA A 132 31.24 -0.41 2.30
C ALA A 132 29.92 0.42 2.25
N ILE A 133 29.02 0.29 3.23
CA ILE A 133 27.75 1.02 3.28
C ILE A 133 27.80 2.11 4.35
N THR A 134 27.74 3.36 3.90
CA THR A 134 27.71 4.54 4.77
C THR A 134 26.44 4.57 5.62
N ARG A 135 26.55 5.07 6.85
CA ARG A 135 25.42 5.20 7.79
C ARG A 135 24.95 6.65 7.92
N PRO A 136 23.68 6.85 8.35
CA PRO A 136 23.16 8.18 8.64
C PRO A 136 23.99 8.88 9.72
N SER A 137 24.28 10.16 9.49
CA SER A 137 24.80 11.02 10.55
C SER A 137 23.78 11.12 11.70
N PRO A 138 24.20 11.44 12.93
CA PRO A 138 23.25 11.77 13.99
C PRO A 138 22.26 12.86 13.52
N PRO A 139 20.94 12.67 13.74
CA PRO A 139 19.95 13.68 13.39
C PRO A 139 20.04 14.87 14.35
N TYR A 140 19.61 16.05 13.89
CA TYR A 140 19.58 17.27 14.70
C TYR A 140 18.56 17.20 15.84
N GLU A 141 17.38 16.66 15.56
CA GLU A 141 16.30 16.41 16.53
C GLU A 141 16.01 14.91 16.60
N ASP A 142 15.32 14.43 17.65
CA ASP A 142 14.83 13.05 17.67
C ASP A 142 13.86 12.85 16.50
N PRO A 143 14.19 12.00 15.50
CA PRO A 143 13.40 11.88 14.28
C PRO A 143 12.03 11.24 14.53
N SER A 144 11.83 10.61 15.70
CA SER A 144 10.52 10.09 16.12
C SER A 144 9.60 11.16 16.73
N TYR A 145 10.12 12.36 17.02
CA TYR A 145 9.36 13.44 17.66
C TYR A 145 8.73 13.06 19.02
N GLY A 146 9.30 12.04 19.68
CA GLY A 146 8.76 11.52 20.94
C GLY A 146 7.39 10.84 20.82
N MET A 147 6.91 10.55 19.61
CA MET A 147 5.59 9.96 19.39
C MET A 147 5.57 8.42 19.52
N GLY A 148 6.74 7.78 19.45
CA GLY A 148 6.90 6.35 19.68
C GLY A 148 8.01 5.74 18.83
N LYS A 149 8.48 4.55 19.24
CA LYS A 149 9.48 3.78 18.49
C LYS A 149 9.06 2.33 18.30
N VAL A 150 8.89 1.59 19.40
CA VAL A 150 8.53 0.16 19.33
C VAL A 150 7.13 -0.03 18.76
N GLY A 151 7.03 -0.64 17.58
CA GLY A 151 5.78 -0.88 16.87
C GLY A 151 5.21 0.39 16.21
N TYR A 152 6.04 1.43 16.06
CA TYR A 152 5.71 2.68 15.39
C TYR A 152 6.53 2.83 14.10
N PRO A 153 5.98 3.50 13.07
CA PRO A 153 6.67 3.70 11.80
C PRO A 153 7.93 4.56 11.98
N ALA A 154 9.01 4.14 11.32
CA ALA A 154 10.21 4.93 11.14
C ALA A 154 9.92 6.07 10.17
N ILE A 155 10.20 7.30 10.61
CA ILE A 155 9.88 8.54 9.88
C ILE A 155 11.05 9.52 9.84
N SER A 156 10.88 10.62 9.11
CA SER A 156 11.81 11.75 9.04
C SER A 156 13.11 11.46 8.30
N MET A 157 13.26 10.29 7.68
CA MET A 157 14.37 10.00 6.78
C MET A 157 14.11 10.49 5.36
N SER A 158 15.18 10.84 4.64
CA SER A 158 15.12 11.09 3.22
C SER A 158 14.88 9.79 2.44
N ALA A 159 14.40 9.91 1.19
CA ALA A 159 14.31 8.77 0.29
C ALA A 159 15.68 8.10 0.06
N TYR A 160 16.76 8.89 0.03
CA TYR A 160 18.13 8.38 -0.05
C TYR A 160 18.48 7.51 1.17
N SER A 161 18.22 7.99 2.38
CA SER A 161 18.47 7.21 3.61
C SER A 161 17.66 5.92 3.66
N ALA A 162 16.42 5.94 3.18
CA ALA A 162 15.59 4.74 3.09
C ALA A 162 16.15 3.73 2.08
N LEU A 163 16.70 4.19 0.95
CA LEU A 163 17.37 3.35 -0.05
C LEU A 163 18.68 2.73 0.47
N VAL A 164 19.51 3.51 1.18
CA VAL A 164 20.72 2.98 1.81
C VAL A 164 20.36 1.94 2.88
N PHE A 165 19.30 2.18 3.65
CA PHE A 165 18.76 1.17 4.56
C PHE A 165 18.36 -0.12 3.82
N CYS A 166 17.67 -0.01 2.68
CA CYS A 166 17.29 -1.18 1.87
C CYS A 166 18.52 -1.94 1.37
N LYS A 167 19.57 -1.24 0.93
CA LYS A 167 20.85 -1.83 0.53
C LYS A 167 21.49 -2.58 1.70
N TRP A 168 21.59 -1.94 2.86
CA TRP A 168 22.10 -2.55 4.09
C TRP A 168 21.33 -3.82 4.47
N LEU A 169 19.99 -3.74 4.48
CA LEU A 169 19.13 -4.88 4.81
C LEU A 169 19.35 -6.03 3.81
N SER A 170 19.53 -5.68 2.54
CA SER A 170 19.81 -6.66 1.49
C SER A 170 21.12 -7.40 1.71
N THR A 171 22.17 -6.67 2.10
CA THR A 171 23.47 -7.26 2.44
C THR A 171 23.41 -8.14 3.68
N VAL A 172 22.71 -7.68 4.73
CA VAL A 172 22.59 -8.40 6.00
C VAL A 172 21.86 -9.72 5.83
N THR A 173 20.73 -9.70 5.16
CA THR A 173 19.83 -10.86 5.03
C THR A 173 20.20 -11.77 3.86
N GLY A 174 20.77 -11.21 2.78
CA GLY A 174 21.01 -11.91 1.51
C GLY A 174 19.80 -11.91 0.56
N ARG A 175 18.68 -11.30 0.94
CA ARG A 175 17.49 -11.09 0.09
C ARG A 175 17.47 -9.64 -0.39
N PHE A 176 17.14 -9.38 -1.64
CA PHE A 176 17.09 -8.03 -2.17
C PHE A 176 15.83 -7.29 -1.72
N TYR A 177 16.02 -6.10 -1.13
CA TYR A 177 14.96 -5.19 -0.70
C TYR A 177 15.14 -3.82 -1.35
N ARG A 178 14.01 -3.13 -1.55
CA ARG A 178 13.95 -1.76 -2.06
C ARG A 178 12.66 -1.07 -1.59
N LEU A 179 12.55 0.23 -1.89
CA LEU A 179 11.27 0.92 -1.86
C LEU A 179 10.33 0.37 -2.95
N PRO A 180 9.00 0.47 -2.79
CA PRO A 180 8.05 0.19 -3.87
C PRO A 180 8.21 1.20 -5.01
N THR A 181 7.90 0.80 -6.26
CA THR A 181 7.54 1.80 -7.28
C THR A 181 6.19 2.43 -6.91
N GLU A 182 5.90 3.60 -7.46
CA GLU A 182 4.59 4.24 -7.31
C GLU A 182 3.44 3.33 -7.75
N ALA A 183 3.66 2.56 -8.83
CA ALA A 183 2.67 1.62 -9.34
C ALA A 183 2.48 0.40 -8.43
N GLU A 184 3.57 -0.17 -7.88
CA GLU A 184 3.49 -1.25 -6.91
C GLU A 184 2.76 -0.82 -5.65
N TRP A 185 3.06 0.38 -5.14
CA TRP A 185 2.39 0.94 -3.98
C TRP A 185 0.89 1.11 -4.23
N GLU A 186 0.50 1.67 -5.38
CA GLU A 186 -0.92 1.90 -5.68
C GLU A 186 -1.69 0.60 -5.95
N TYR A 187 -1.07 -0.37 -6.61
CA TYR A 187 -1.65 -1.70 -6.81
C TYR A 187 -1.92 -2.39 -5.48
N ALA A 188 -0.92 -2.38 -4.60
CA ALA A 188 -1.01 -2.92 -3.27
C ALA A 188 -2.06 -2.19 -2.42
N ALA A 189 -2.13 -0.86 -2.50
CA ALA A 189 -3.14 -0.07 -1.79
C ALA A 189 -4.56 -0.38 -2.28
N LYS A 190 -4.76 -0.52 -3.59
CA LYS A 190 -6.06 -0.87 -4.19
C LYS A 190 -6.51 -2.29 -3.86
N ALA A 191 -5.58 -3.25 -3.76
CA ALA A 191 -5.86 -4.64 -3.39
C ALA A 191 -7.07 -5.26 -4.14
N GLY A 192 -7.09 -5.07 -5.47
CA GLY A 192 -8.14 -5.56 -6.36
C GLY A 192 -9.39 -4.67 -6.51
N THR A 193 -9.48 -3.57 -5.76
CA THR A 193 -10.58 -2.60 -5.90
C THR A 193 -10.29 -1.53 -6.96
N ASN A 194 -11.36 -0.93 -7.50
CA ASN A 194 -11.29 0.24 -8.40
C ASN A 194 -11.87 1.51 -7.77
N THR A 195 -12.08 1.49 -6.45
CA THR A 195 -12.68 2.57 -5.68
C THR A 195 -11.62 3.57 -5.19
N ALA A 196 -12.06 4.70 -4.63
CA ALA A 196 -11.18 5.74 -4.11
C ALA A 196 -10.29 5.24 -2.96
N TYR A 197 -10.81 4.34 -2.11
CA TYR A 197 -10.09 3.66 -1.05
C TYR A 197 -10.26 2.14 -1.19
N SER A 198 -9.42 1.36 -0.52
CA SER A 198 -9.51 -0.12 -0.54
C SER A 198 -10.77 -0.69 0.10
N PHE A 199 -11.47 0.10 0.91
CA PHE A 199 -12.73 -0.24 1.57
C PHE A 199 -13.98 0.30 0.85
N GLY A 200 -13.81 0.89 -0.33
CA GLY A 200 -14.90 1.47 -1.14
C GLY A 200 -14.81 2.98 -1.31
N ASP A 201 -15.87 3.59 -1.82
CA ASP A 201 -15.97 5.05 -2.05
C ASP A 201 -16.61 5.81 -0.88
N ASP A 202 -17.18 5.09 0.10
CA ASP A 202 -17.81 5.67 1.28
C ASP A 202 -16.75 6.11 2.30
N ILE A 203 -16.36 7.39 2.21
CA ILE A 203 -15.37 8.02 3.10
C ILE A 203 -15.79 8.01 4.57
N SER A 204 -17.07 7.79 4.91
CA SER A 204 -17.50 7.73 6.31
C SER A 204 -16.88 6.56 7.09
N LYS A 205 -16.41 5.53 6.39
CA LYS A 205 -15.72 4.36 6.97
C LYS A 205 -14.24 4.59 7.27
N ILE A 206 -13.67 5.74 6.90
CA ILE A 206 -12.23 6.02 7.02
C ILE A 206 -11.70 5.82 8.46
N ASP A 207 -12.53 6.10 9.48
CA ASP A 207 -12.16 5.95 10.90
C ASP A 207 -11.80 4.50 11.27
N GLU A 208 -12.26 3.50 10.52
CA GLU A 208 -11.96 2.07 10.72
C GLU A 208 -10.62 1.65 10.10
N TYR A 209 -10.14 2.37 9.07
CA TYR A 209 -9.00 1.97 8.22
C TYR A 209 -7.78 2.91 8.34
N ALA A 210 -7.96 4.10 8.91
CA ALA A 210 -6.97 5.16 8.88
C ALA A 210 -6.73 5.83 10.23
N VAL A 211 -5.46 6.15 10.49
CA VAL A 211 -5.08 7.22 11.41
C VAL A 211 -4.82 8.47 10.58
N TYR A 212 -5.57 9.54 10.82
CA TYR A 212 -5.54 10.76 10.00
C TYR A 212 -5.92 11.98 10.84
N TYR A 213 -5.87 13.18 10.27
CA TYR A 213 -5.97 14.45 11.01
C TYR A 213 -7.06 14.49 12.10
N LYS A 214 -8.27 13.99 11.79
CA LYS A 214 -9.42 14.03 12.71
C LYS A 214 -9.25 13.13 13.94
N ASN A 215 -8.61 11.98 13.80
CA ASN A 215 -8.56 10.94 14.84
C ASN A 215 -7.14 10.67 15.39
N SER A 216 -6.12 11.36 14.86
CA SER A 216 -4.71 11.18 15.21
C SER A 216 -4.30 11.82 16.53
N ASN A 217 -5.07 12.80 17.03
CA ASN A 217 -4.66 13.66 18.14
C ASN A 217 -3.27 14.29 17.92
N ASN A 218 -2.97 14.69 16.68
CA ASN A 218 -1.70 15.26 16.23
C ASN A 218 -0.49 14.33 16.35
N GLN A 219 -0.71 13.01 16.26
CA GLN A 219 0.36 12.00 16.34
C GLN A 219 0.08 10.82 15.41
N TYR A 220 1.13 10.23 14.83
CA TYR A 220 1.01 8.90 14.23
C TYR A 220 0.84 7.84 15.32
N ALA A 221 0.32 6.67 14.94
CA ALA A 221 -0.02 5.60 15.86
C ALA A 221 0.92 4.40 15.70
N LYS A 222 0.70 3.39 16.56
CA LYS A 222 1.28 2.07 16.32
C LYS A 222 0.77 1.53 14.98
N MET A 223 1.68 0.92 14.25
CA MET A 223 1.39 0.22 13.01
C MET A 223 0.34 -0.86 13.25
N GLY A 224 -0.59 -1.02 12.32
CA GLY A 224 -1.66 -2.01 12.41
C GLY A 224 -2.75 -1.71 13.42
N SER A 225 -2.89 -0.45 13.85
CA SER A 225 -3.94 -0.04 14.80
C SER A 225 -5.34 0.06 14.18
N LYS A 226 -5.44 -0.05 12.85
CA LYS A 226 -6.66 0.02 12.05
C LYS A 226 -6.85 -1.24 11.20
N LEU A 227 -7.99 -1.37 10.52
CA LEU A 227 -8.27 -2.52 9.67
C LEU A 227 -7.35 -2.53 8.42
N PRO A 228 -6.90 -3.72 8.00
CA PRO A 228 -6.13 -3.85 6.77
C PRO A 228 -7.01 -3.72 5.53
N ASN A 229 -6.35 -3.54 4.39
CA ASN A 229 -6.99 -3.68 3.08
C ASN A 229 -7.28 -5.17 2.75
N PRO A 230 -7.99 -5.48 1.64
CA PRO A 230 -8.33 -6.85 1.25
C PRO A 230 -7.17 -7.86 1.12
N TRP A 231 -5.93 -7.39 0.97
CA TRP A 231 -4.74 -8.25 0.89
C TRP A 231 -3.98 -8.36 2.23
N GLY A 232 -4.50 -7.75 3.30
CA GLY A 232 -3.87 -7.84 4.62
C GLY A 232 -2.73 -6.84 4.84
N LEU A 233 -2.62 -5.81 4.00
CA LEU A 233 -1.72 -4.68 4.22
C LEU A 233 -2.40 -3.63 5.10
N TYR A 234 -1.68 -3.16 6.10
CA TYR A 234 -2.15 -2.16 7.05
C TYR A 234 -1.64 -0.77 6.71
N ASP A 235 -2.38 0.24 7.19
CA ASP A 235 -1.99 1.64 7.16
C ASP A 235 -1.80 2.22 5.75
N MET A 236 -2.35 1.56 4.71
CA MET A 236 -2.28 2.04 3.32
C MET A 236 -3.05 3.35 3.07
N HIS A 237 -3.84 3.81 4.05
CA HIS A 237 -4.67 5.02 3.99
C HIS A 237 -4.43 5.89 5.22
N GLY A 238 -3.21 6.36 5.48
CA GLY A 238 -2.90 7.27 6.59
C GLY A 238 -1.74 6.76 7.45
N ASN A 239 -1.77 7.10 8.73
CA ASN A 239 -0.67 6.94 9.69
C ASN A 239 0.56 7.76 9.27
N VAL A 240 1.39 7.25 8.36
CA VAL A 240 2.47 8.04 7.75
C VAL A 240 2.47 7.82 6.24
N SER A 241 2.85 8.85 5.51
CA SER A 241 3.08 8.70 4.08
C SER A 241 4.34 7.92 3.80
N GLU A 242 4.40 7.26 2.65
CA GLU A 242 5.47 6.33 2.33
C GLU A 242 6.25 6.74 1.08
N TRP A 243 7.58 6.79 1.19
CA TRP A 243 8.46 6.98 0.05
C TRP A 243 8.30 5.87 -0.99
N THR A 244 8.36 6.26 -2.27
CA THR A 244 8.49 5.34 -3.41
C THR A 244 9.79 5.57 -4.18
N LEU A 245 10.09 4.69 -5.13
CA LEU A 245 11.26 4.81 -6.02
C LEU A 245 11.14 5.92 -7.05
N ASP A 246 9.96 6.49 -7.24
CA ASP A 246 9.69 7.31 -8.42
C ASP A 246 10.10 8.76 -8.21
N GLU A 247 10.67 9.36 -9.25
CA GLU A 247 10.62 10.81 -9.39
C GLU A 247 9.19 11.24 -9.70
N TYR A 248 8.75 12.29 -9.02
CA TYR A 248 7.45 12.86 -9.28
C TYR A 248 7.49 13.62 -10.61
N LYS A 249 6.70 13.15 -11.56
CA LYS A 249 6.32 13.88 -12.78
C LYS A 249 4.80 13.97 -12.83
N GLU A 250 4.29 15.16 -13.10
CA GLU A 250 2.85 15.41 -13.19
C GLU A 250 2.20 14.53 -14.27
N ASN A 251 2.88 14.35 -15.40
CA ASN A 251 2.43 13.52 -16.52
C ASN A 251 2.94 12.07 -16.47
N ALA A 252 3.45 11.57 -15.34
CA ALA A 252 4.05 10.23 -15.22
C ALA A 252 3.13 9.12 -15.75
N LEU A 253 1.84 9.18 -15.44
CA LEU A 253 0.87 8.17 -15.89
C LEU A 253 0.67 8.19 -17.41
N ALA A 254 0.88 9.33 -18.09
CA ALA A 254 0.76 9.41 -19.54
C ALA A 254 1.98 8.83 -20.28
N ILE A 255 3.16 8.86 -19.66
CA ILE A 255 4.45 8.61 -20.35
C ILE A 255 5.14 7.31 -19.94
N THR A 256 4.77 6.72 -18.81
CA THR A 256 5.38 5.48 -18.32
C THR A 256 4.93 4.27 -19.15
N GLU A 257 5.76 3.24 -19.18
CA GLU A 257 5.43 1.94 -19.79
C GLU A 257 4.29 1.22 -19.04
N SER A 258 3.70 0.20 -19.65
CA SER A 258 2.57 -0.52 -19.02
C SER A 258 3.02 -1.65 -18.09
N LYS A 259 4.19 -2.27 -18.31
CA LYS A 259 4.70 -3.36 -17.48
C LYS A 259 5.76 -2.85 -16.51
N ASN A 260 5.59 -3.10 -15.21
CA ASN A 260 6.49 -2.66 -14.13
C ASN A 260 6.97 -1.20 -14.26
N PRO A 261 6.07 -0.20 -14.42
CA PRO A 261 6.49 1.18 -14.60
C PRO A 261 7.28 1.70 -13.40
N TRP A 262 8.35 2.42 -13.72
CA TRP A 262 9.19 3.13 -12.77
C TRP A 262 9.74 4.39 -13.43
N VAL A 263 9.38 5.55 -12.89
CA VAL A 263 9.97 6.83 -13.27
C VAL A 263 11.32 6.97 -12.57
N LYS A 264 12.38 6.56 -13.27
CA LYS A 264 13.74 6.66 -12.76
C LYS A 264 14.09 8.12 -12.43
N PRO A 265 14.70 8.37 -11.26
CA PRO A 265 15.04 9.72 -10.85
C PRO A 265 16.24 10.30 -11.61
N THR A 266 16.08 11.52 -12.10
CA THR A 266 17.14 12.35 -12.68
C THR A 266 17.48 13.56 -11.79
N VAL A 267 16.71 13.76 -10.71
CA VAL A 267 16.88 14.82 -9.71
C VAL A 267 16.62 14.28 -8.29
N ILE A 268 17.14 14.98 -7.28
CA ILE A 268 16.91 14.62 -5.87
C ILE A 268 15.44 14.85 -5.47
N HIS A 269 14.85 15.96 -5.93
CA HIS A 269 13.45 16.31 -5.72
C HIS A 269 12.83 16.86 -7.00
N PRO A 270 11.52 16.67 -7.23
CA PRO A 270 10.57 16.00 -6.34
C PRO A 270 10.57 14.46 -6.49
N ARG A 271 10.55 13.75 -5.36
CA ARG A 271 10.19 12.32 -5.26
C ARG A 271 8.73 12.14 -4.90
N VAL A 272 8.15 11.02 -5.33
CA VAL A 272 6.79 10.62 -4.97
C VAL A 272 6.77 10.03 -3.55
N TYR A 273 5.74 10.39 -2.80
CA TYR A 273 5.29 9.63 -1.63
C TYR A 273 3.76 9.48 -1.67
N LYS A 274 3.24 8.45 -1.00
CA LYS A 274 1.84 7.99 -1.12
C LYS A 274 1.22 7.73 0.26
N GLY A 275 -0.11 7.57 0.32
CA GLY A 275 -0.85 7.07 1.49
C GLY A 275 -1.59 8.13 2.29
N GLY A 276 -1.07 9.35 2.32
CA GLY A 276 -1.51 10.36 3.30
C GLY A 276 -0.88 10.08 4.66
N SER A 277 -1.15 10.92 5.65
CA SER A 277 -0.55 10.81 6.97
C SER A 277 -1.54 11.17 8.09
N TRP A 278 -1.07 11.04 9.32
CA TRP A 278 -1.78 11.45 10.53
C TRP A 278 -2.18 12.93 10.54
N ASP A 279 -1.56 13.77 9.72
CA ASP A 279 -1.84 15.21 9.61
C ASP A 279 -2.68 15.59 8.38
N ASP A 280 -3.06 14.60 7.56
CA ASP A 280 -3.85 14.83 6.35
C ASP A 280 -5.35 14.60 6.57
N ASP A 281 -6.18 15.36 5.86
CA ASP A 281 -7.62 15.13 5.76
C ASP A 281 -7.91 13.82 5.02
N ALA A 282 -8.94 13.09 5.43
CA ALA A 282 -9.38 11.83 4.80
C ALA A 282 -9.42 11.84 3.26
N LYS A 283 -9.82 12.96 2.63
CA LYS A 283 -9.90 13.12 1.17
C LYS A 283 -8.55 12.99 0.44
N ALA A 284 -7.43 13.14 1.16
CA ALA A 284 -6.08 13.01 0.64
C ALA A 284 -5.54 11.57 0.73
N LEU A 285 -6.20 10.67 1.46
CA LEU A 285 -5.75 9.29 1.73
C LEU A 285 -6.19 8.28 0.66
N ARG A 286 -6.68 8.76 -0.50
CA ARG A 286 -7.15 7.90 -1.60
C ARG A 286 -6.00 7.07 -2.17
N SER A 287 -6.29 5.86 -2.64
CA SER A 287 -5.27 4.95 -3.22
C SER A 287 -4.48 5.62 -4.34
N SER A 288 -5.14 6.40 -5.20
CA SER A 288 -4.52 7.09 -6.35
C SER A 288 -3.91 8.44 -6.02
N ALA A 289 -4.09 8.97 -4.80
CA ALA A 289 -3.60 10.30 -4.46
C ALA A 289 -2.06 10.33 -4.46
N ARG A 290 -1.48 11.29 -5.18
CA ARG A 290 -0.03 11.47 -5.29
C ARG A 290 0.39 12.71 -4.50
N MET A 291 1.58 12.63 -3.90
CA MET A 291 2.23 13.77 -3.26
C MET A 291 3.68 13.89 -3.74
N ALA A 292 4.12 15.14 -3.87
CA ALA A 292 5.45 15.48 -4.33
C ALA A 292 6.29 16.04 -3.17
N SER A 293 7.49 15.52 -2.99
CA SER A 293 8.44 16.07 -2.03
C SER A 293 9.06 17.36 -2.54
N SER A 294 9.59 18.16 -1.63
CA SER A 294 10.33 19.37 -1.97
C SER A 294 11.43 19.62 -0.96
N LEU A 295 12.33 20.55 -1.29
CA LEU A 295 13.38 21.01 -0.37
C LEU A 295 12.83 21.60 0.94
N LYS A 296 11.53 21.87 1.04
CA LYS A 296 10.89 22.32 2.28
C LYS A 296 10.95 21.27 3.39
N LEU A 297 11.10 19.98 3.06
CA LEU A 297 11.19 18.89 4.04
C LEU A 297 12.47 18.97 4.90
N GLN A 298 13.43 19.83 4.53
CA GLN A 298 14.67 20.05 5.29
C GLN A 298 14.79 21.51 5.74
N LYS A 299 13.72 22.32 5.65
CA LYS A 299 13.82 23.78 5.80
C LYS A 299 14.41 24.18 7.15
N ARG A 300 13.95 23.56 8.24
CA ARG A 300 14.40 23.80 9.62
C ARG A 300 15.75 23.19 9.97
N ASP A 301 16.35 22.35 9.12
CA ASP A 301 17.67 21.79 9.39
C ASP A 301 18.74 22.91 9.49
N PRO A 302 19.38 23.13 10.66
CA PRO A 302 20.38 24.16 10.83
C PRO A 302 21.77 23.77 10.31
N GLN A 303 21.99 22.53 9.87
CA GLN A 303 23.28 22.05 9.38
C GLN A 303 23.66 22.69 8.03
N ILE A 304 24.96 22.91 7.82
CA ILE A 304 25.54 23.42 6.56
C ILE A 304 26.71 22.50 6.14
N PRO A 305 26.59 21.74 5.02
CA PRO A 305 25.37 21.56 4.21
C PRO A 305 24.27 20.84 5.01
N LYS A 306 23.01 21.01 4.57
CA LYS A 306 21.87 20.29 5.16
C LYS A 306 22.05 18.78 5.02
N SER A 307 21.49 18.03 5.95
CA SER A 307 21.55 16.58 5.95
C SER A 307 20.85 16.01 4.72
N PHE A 308 21.54 15.15 3.98
CA PHE A 308 20.92 14.33 2.94
C PHE A 308 20.31 13.03 3.51
N TRP A 309 20.50 12.76 4.81
CA TRP A 309 19.96 11.59 5.51
C TRP A 309 18.57 11.87 6.10
N TRP A 310 18.38 13.07 6.64
CA TRP A 310 17.24 13.42 7.45
C TRP A 310 16.47 14.60 6.87
N ASN A 311 15.16 14.55 7.06
CA ASN A 311 14.21 15.58 6.69
C ASN A 311 13.54 16.08 7.98
N THR A 312 14.10 17.16 8.55
CA THR A 312 13.60 17.75 9.81
C THR A 312 12.13 18.17 9.71
N ASP A 313 11.58 18.47 8.53
CA ASP A 313 10.18 18.87 8.35
C ASP A 313 9.32 17.76 7.73
N SER A 314 9.65 16.48 7.97
CA SER A 314 8.87 15.35 7.46
C SER A 314 8.54 14.30 8.53
N ASN A 315 8.04 14.76 9.69
CA ASN A 315 7.57 13.90 10.79
C ASN A 315 6.30 13.06 10.47
N PHE A 316 5.93 13.00 9.20
CA PHE A 316 4.77 12.33 8.66
C PHE A 316 5.13 11.45 7.45
N ILE A 317 6.42 11.35 7.08
CA ILE A 317 6.89 10.50 5.96
C ILE A 317 7.83 9.44 6.49
N GLY A 318 7.45 8.18 6.28
CA GLY A 318 8.26 6.98 6.46
C GLY A 318 8.37 6.21 5.14
N PHE A 319 8.43 4.88 5.23
CA PHE A 319 8.45 4.01 4.05
C PHE A 319 8.11 2.56 4.41
N ARG A 320 7.94 1.75 3.37
CA ARG A 320 7.67 0.32 3.44
C ARG A 320 8.62 -0.44 2.53
N LEU A 321 8.92 -1.68 2.89
CA LEU A 321 9.81 -2.55 2.12
C LEU A 321 9.08 -3.30 1.00
N VAL A 322 9.75 -3.46 -0.13
CA VAL A 322 9.39 -4.39 -1.20
C VAL A 322 10.56 -5.31 -1.51
N SER A 323 10.27 -6.58 -1.78
CA SER A 323 11.21 -7.57 -2.30
C SER A 323 10.58 -8.29 -3.51
N PRO A 324 11.17 -8.21 -4.72
CA PRO A 324 10.67 -8.93 -5.89
C PRO A 324 10.53 -10.44 -5.62
N LYS A 325 9.45 -11.09 -6.10
CA LYS A 325 9.29 -12.54 -5.90
C LYS A 325 10.42 -13.32 -6.58
N VAL A 326 10.75 -12.92 -7.80
CA VAL A 326 11.95 -13.36 -8.51
C VAL A 326 13.08 -12.41 -8.15
N GLN A 327 14.07 -12.91 -7.41
CA GLN A 327 15.19 -12.09 -6.95
C GLN A 327 16.10 -11.70 -8.13
N PRO A 328 16.51 -10.43 -8.24
CA PRO A 328 17.41 -9.98 -9.29
C PRO A 328 18.80 -10.62 -9.18
N SER A 329 19.45 -10.82 -10.32
CA SER A 329 20.86 -11.21 -10.41
C SER A 329 21.78 -10.17 -9.73
N LYS A 330 23.02 -10.56 -9.43
CA LYS A 330 24.00 -9.64 -8.80
C LYS A 330 24.28 -8.42 -9.68
N GLU A 331 24.30 -8.62 -10.99
CA GLU A 331 24.50 -7.58 -12.00
C GLU A 331 23.33 -6.59 -12.01
N GLU A 332 22.09 -7.07 -11.98
CA GLU A 332 20.89 -6.23 -11.88
C GLU A 332 20.84 -5.47 -10.55
N GLN A 333 21.19 -6.12 -9.44
CA GLN A 333 21.28 -5.46 -8.14
C GLN A 333 22.32 -4.34 -8.16
N LYS A 334 23.50 -4.59 -8.74
CA LYS A 334 24.53 -3.57 -8.91
C LYS A 334 23.97 -2.39 -9.70
N GLN A 335 23.43 -2.63 -10.90
CA GLN A 335 22.85 -1.56 -11.75
C GLN A 335 21.76 -0.76 -11.04
N PHE A 336 20.93 -1.44 -10.24
CA PHE A 336 19.91 -0.77 -9.43
C PHE A 336 20.54 0.22 -8.44
N TRP A 337 21.53 -0.20 -7.66
CA TRP A 337 22.20 0.67 -6.69
C TRP A 337 22.91 1.85 -7.37
N GLN A 338 23.57 1.63 -8.50
CA GLN A 338 24.17 2.72 -9.29
C GLN A 338 23.12 3.74 -9.73
N THR A 339 21.94 3.28 -10.12
CA THR A 339 20.84 4.16 -10.56
C THR A 339 20.27 5.01 -9.43
N VAL A 340 20.15 4.47 -8.22
CA VAL A 340 19.40 5.13 -7.13
C VAL A 340 20.28 5.75 -6.04
N LEU A 341 21.56 5.38 -5.97
CA LEU A 341 22.54 5.90 -5.01
C LEU A 341 23.78 6.54 -5.67
N ASP A 342 23.89 6.50 -7.00
CA ASP A 342 25.02 7.08 -7.78
C ASP A 342 26.40 6.49 -7.41
N GLU A 343 26.47 5.15 -7.41
CA GLU A 343 27.66 4.35 -7.02
C GLU A 343 28.51 3.80 -8.18
#